data_AF-A0A949Y081-F1
#
_entry.id   AF-A0A949Y081-F1
#
_cell.length_a   1.000
_cell.length_b   1.000
_cell.length_c   1.000
_cell.angle_alpha   90.00
_cell.angle_beta   90.00
_cell.angle_gamma   90.00
#
_symmetry.space_group_name_H-M   'P 1'
#
loop_
_entity.id
_entity.type
_entity.pdbx_description
1 polymer ?
#
loop_
_entity_poly.entity_id
_entity_poly.type
_entity_poly.pdbx_seq_one_letter_code
_entity_poly.pdbx_strand_id
1 'polypeptide(L)' 'MPKLKTHKGTKKRFKISATGKVSHKRCGSSHLMSHKNGKQV' A
#
# COMPACT_ATOMS: atom_id res chain seq x y z
N MET A 1 1.84 9.58 30.98
CA MET A 1 1.00 9.71 29.78
C MET A 1 1.33 8.59 28.79
N PRO A 2 0.38 7.75 28.40
CA PRO A 2 0.64 6.65 27.49
C PRO A 2 0.88 7.17 26.06
N LYS A 3 1.89 6.61 25.37
CA LYS A 3 2.15 6.94 23.96
C LYS A 3 1.05 6.36 23.06
N LEU A 4 0.67 7.11 22.02
CA LEU A 4 -0.26 6.63 21.00
C LEU A 4 0.31 5.41 20.28
N LYS A 5 -0.47 4.33 20.20
CA LYS A 5 -0.08 3.12 19.48
C LYS A 5 -0.33 3.34 17.99
N THR A 6 0.72 3.14 17.19
CA THR A 6 0.56 3.08 15.73
C THR A 6 -0.27 1.87 15.35
N HIS A 7 -1.33 2.07 14.57
CA HIS A 7 -2.07 0.97 13.98
C HIS A 7 -1.18 0.18 13.02
N LYS A 8 -0.94 -1.09 13.35
CA LYS A 8 0.08 -1.89 12.66
C LYS A 8 -0.34 -2.29 11.24
N GLY A 9 -1.64 -2.43 10.99
CA GLY A 9 -2.16 -2.74 9.66
C GLY A 9 -1.92 -1.62 8.66
N THR A 10 -2.15 -0.37 9.06
CA THR A 10 -1.95 0.80 8.19
C THR A 10 -0.47 1.06 7.95
N LYS A 11 0.37 0.94 8.98
CA LYS A 11 1.83 1.07 8.84
C LYS A 11 2.43 0.10 7.81
N LYS A 12 1.88 -1.10 7.66
CA LYS A 12 2.35 -2.10 6.69
C LYS A 12 1.91 -1.80 5.24
N ARG A 13 0.79 -1.09 5.07
CA ARG A 13 0.13 -0.90 3.75
C ARG A 13 0.40 0.46 3.12
N PHE A 14 0.61 1.49 3.95
CA PHE A 14 0.73 2.87 3.50
C PHE A 14 2.07 3.46 3.93
N LYS A 15 2.71 4.20 3.01
CA LYS A 15 3.92 4.97 3.27
C LYS A 15 3.66 6.45 2.99
N ILE A 16 4.30 7.31 3.75
CA ILE A 16 4.27 8.76 3.53
C ILE A 16 5.58 9.12 2.83
N SER A 17 5.47 9.78 1.69
CA SER A 17 6.64 10.30 0.95
C SER A 17 7.19 11.55 1.65
N ALA A 18 8.41 11.95 1.29
CA ALA A 18 9.04 13.16 1.87
C ALA A 18 8.21 14.44 1.68
N THR A 19 7.35 14.49 0.65
CA THR A 19 6.45 15.62 0.37
C THR A 19 5.09 15.51 1.06
N GLY A 20 4.90 14.51 1.93
CA GLY A 20 3.65 14.28 2.66
C GLY A 20 2.58 13.48 1.89
N LYS A 21 2.82 13.11 0.62
CA LYS A 21 1.87 12.28 -0.15
C LYS A 21 1.85 10.84 0.36
N VAL A 22 0.66 10.25 0.40
CA VAL A 22 0.45 8.85 0.80
C VAL A 22 0.57 7.92 -0.42
N SER A 23 1.41 6.90 -0.31
CA SER A 23 1.60 5.86 -1.32
C SER A 23 1.15 4.48 -0.81
N HIS A 24 0.61 3.69 -1.73
CA HIS A 24 0.17 2.30 -1.51
C HIS A 24 0.32 1.47 -2.79
N LYS A 25 0.32 0.14 -2.66
CA LYS A 25 0.33 -0.79 -3.80
C LYS A 25 -1.09 -0.97 -4.35
N ARG A 26 -1.24 -1.03 -5.68
CA ARG A 26 -2.51 -1.33 -6.35
C ARG A 26 -2.97 -2.76 -6.09
N CYS A 27 -4.28 -2.92 -5.89
CA CYS A 27 -4.93 -4.22 -5.75
C CYS A 27 -4.89 -5.01 -7.07
N GLY A 28 -4.95 -6.34 -7.00
CA GLY A 28 -5.10 -7.20 -8.17
C GLY A 28 -3.81 -7.58 -8.89
N SER A 29 -2.65 -7.12 -8.41
CA SER A 29 -1.31 -7.33 -8.98
C SER A 29 -0.48 -8.46 -8.34
N SER A 30 -1.13 -9.36 -7.57
CA SER A 30 -0.45 -10.43 -6.83
C SER A 30 -0.47 -11.79 -7.54
N HIS A 31 -1.52 -12.10 -8.29
CA HIS A 31 -1.72 -13.39 -8.93
C HIS A 31 -2.63 -13.28 -10.16
N LEU A 32 -2.63 -14.31 -11.02
CA LEU A 32 -3.39 -14.36 -12.28
C LEU A 32 -2.97 -13.28 -13.30
N MET A 33 -1.66 -13.08 -13.47
CA MET A 33 -1.13 -12.07 -14.41
C MET A 33 -1.08 -12.56 -15.86
N SER A 34 -1.12 -13.87 -16.09
CA SER A 34 -0.90 -14.47 -17.42
C SER A 34 -1.92 -14.07 -18.48
N HIS A 35 -3.16 -13.73 -18.07
CA HIS A 35 -4.23 -13.28 -18.98
C HIS A 35 -4.55 -11.79 -18.86
N LYS A 36 -3.92 -11.07 -17.92
CA LYS A 36 -4.16 -9.65 -17.70
C LYS A 36 -3.12 -8.86 -18.49
N ASN A 37 -3.56 -7.83 -19.19
CA ASN A 37 -2.63 -6.95 -19.87
C ASN A 37 -1.88 -6.07 -18.84
N GLY A 38 -0.67 -5.61 -19.18
CA GLY A 38 0.15 -4.77 -18.28
C GLY A 38 -0.50 -3.43 -17.91
N LYS A 39 -1.60 -3.04 -18.57
CA LYS A 39 -2.40 -1.85 -18.25
C LYS A 39 -3.42 -2.11 -17.12
N GLN A 40 -3.79 -3.37 -16.88
CA GLN A 40 -4.72 -3.82 -15.85
C GLN A 40 -4.05 -4.22 -14.53
N VAL A 41 -2.71 -4.28 -14.50
CA VAL A 41 -1.89 -4.68 -13.34
C VAL A 41 -1.43 -3.46 -12.53
#